data_AF-A0A5A5TDJ2-F1
#
_entry.id   AF-A0A5A5TDJ2-F1
#
_cell.length_a   1.000
_cell.length_b   1.000
_cell.length_c   1.000
_cell.angle_alpha   90.00
_cell.angle_beta   90.00
_cell.angle_gamma   90.00
#
_symmetry.space_group_name_H-M   'P 1'
#
loop_
_entity.id
_entity.type
_entity.pdbx_description
1 polymer ?
#
loop_
_entity_poly.entity_id
_entity_poly.type
_entity_poly.pdbx_seq_one_letter_code
_entity_poly.pdbx_strand_id
1 'polypeptide(L)'
;MSEFSPEEQAFLDEAYQRLRTTRTTFTDKEALQPAFDEGYDLDMLHDPRFARAELKQGDIPPHYRLAEHILANTRLLNELQAGTWDGNNLTTKLAELDTEIEPAQDGERQQHHIFYPHDPRIFQNRQGAWEAHGERQITVPLDLTTTLDTLLAGLKKRWLQINTPLTINRIIELLRDQGWKQSERPNAARYIRAWLLSTSQFQRVNQDYWIPLELLPPEIQHTRLQVQPLRTPDQPQEPEQAGNITDPTGEQSTPTSQRPSYAETLIVKGTATKSHVSWTTYLRTSNLNEGFLAVPKAMQVIYPPQFPGESTQAVIRGRWYTDNTMLWIWLDRVQHRLYGPDLLDKFFDQDTGDKLRIEWQADEITLHLAGHSDEIQQEETRLIDIEELKQLRLGIGENYRQTIQAILAAAPQGLLFRELVRIVSERQQHPVSSRSIRALLAAGTFLHHQGRWYAAPNDKDSARALRATLIETLVPPEQSTHATHSEYVHTRVNAIYQRLTEITQLLRDSV
;
A
#
# COMPACT_ATOMS: atom_id res chain seq x y z
N MET A 1 -32.69 23.43 -18.44
CA MET A 1 -32.33 23.26 -19.86
C MET A 1 -32.76 24.54 -20.54
N SER A 2 -31.80 25.40 -20.89
CA SER A 2 -32.09 26.63 -21.62
C SER A 2 -32.48 26.22 -23.03
N GLU A 3 -33.70 26.55 -23.46
CA GLU A 3 -34.12 26.29 -24.84
C GLU A 3 -33.38 27.28 -25.75
N PHE A 4 -32.49 26.76 -26.60
CA PHE A 4 -31.83 27.55 -27.63
C PHE A 4 -32.88 28.13 -28.58
N SER A 5 -32.64 29.35 -29.07
CA SER A 5 -33.44 29.90 -30.15
C SER A 5 -33.25 29.07 -31.44
N PRO A 6 -34.20 29.11 -32.40
CA PRO A 6 -34.06 28.40 -33.67
C PRO A 6 -32.80 28.77 -34.46
N GLU A 7 -32.32 30.01 -34.32
CA GLU A 7 -31.11 30.50 -34.97
C GLU A 7 -29.85 29.96 -34.29
N GLU A 8 -29.82 29.94 -32.95
CA GLU A 8 -28.74 29.33 -32.17
C GLU A 8 -28.60 27.83 -32.44
N GLN A 9 -29.74 27.13 -32.55
CA GLN A 9 -29.79 25.72 -32.90
C GLN A 9 -29.23 25.48 -34.31
N ALA A 10 -29.51 26.37 -35.27
CA ALA A 10 -28.99 26.26 -36.63
C ALA A 10 -27.45 26.35 -36.67
N PHE A 11 -26.84 27.24 -35.86
CA PHE A 11 -25.38 27.30 -35.74
C PHE A 11 -24.77 26.03 -35.13
N LEU A 12 -25.43 25.47 -34.11
CA LEU A 12 -24.98 24.20 -33.50
C LEU A 12 -25.13 23.02 -34.47
N ASP A 13 -26.20 22.99 -35.26
CA ASP A 13 -26.42 21.98 -36.30
C ASP A 13 -25.38 22.08 -37.43
N GLU A 14 -25.04 23.29 -37.87
CA GLU A 14 -23.98 23.54 -38.85
C GLU A 14 -22.61 23.09 -38.30
N ALA A 15 -22.28 23.48 -37.07
CA ALA A 15 -21.04 23.07 -36.40
C ALA A 15 -20.97 21.54 -36.30
N TYR A 16 -22.06 20.88 -35.91
CA TYR A 16 -22.15 19.43 -35.84
C TYR A 16 -21.87 18.76 -37.21
N GLN A 17 -22.51 19.22 -38.29
CA GLN A 17 -22.30 18.64 -39.62
C GLN A 17 -20.86 18.82 -40.13
N ARG A 18 -20.27 19.99 -39.89
CA ARG A 18 -18.89 20.30 -40.31
C ARG A 18 -17.87 19.46 -39.53
N LEU A 19 -18.06 19.31 -38.22
CA LEU A 19 -17.12 18.64 -37.33
C LEU A 19 -17.29 17.12 -37.31
N ARG A 20 -18.37 16.61 -37.92
CA ARG A 20 -18.63 15.18 -38.00
C ARG A 20 -17.47 14.41 -38.61
N THR A 21 -16.82 14.94 -39.64
CA THR A 21 -15.73 14.24 -40.36
C THR A 21 -14.33 14.51 -39.81
N THR A 22 -14.19 15.34 -38.78
CA THR A 22 -12.87 15.70 -38.25
C THR A 22 -12.19 14.54 -37.53
N ARG A 23 -10.86 14.48 -37.66
CA ARG A 23 -10.00 13.46 -37.02
C ARG A 23 -9.30 13.97 -35.76
N THR A 24 -9.53 15.22 -35.39
CA THR A 24 -8.95 15.85 -34.22
C THR A 24 -10.03 16.55 -33.41
N THR A 25 -9.79 16.68 -32.11
CA THR A 25 -10.61 17.54 -31.24
C THR A 25 -10.54 19.01 -31.68
N PHE A 26 -11.54 19.81 -31.33
CA PHE A 26 -11.69 21.21 -31.73
C PHE A 26 -12.00 22.12 -30.54
N THR A 27 -11.81 23.42 -30.70
CA THR A 27 -12.13 24.44 -29.67
C THR A 27 -13.48 25.13 -29.93
N ASP A 28 -14.04 25.80 -28.92
CA ASP A 28 -15.24 26.65 -29.06
C ASP A 28 -15.09 27.65 -30.20
N LYS A 29 -13.92 28.30 -30.28
CA LYS A 29 -13.62 29.26 -31.34
C LYS A 29 -13.69 28.63 -32.73
N GLU A 30 -13.16 27.42 -32.90
CA GLU A 30 -13.18 26.75 -34.20
C GLU A 30 -14.56 26.24 -34.59
N ALA A 31 -15.36 25.80 -33.61
CA ALA A 31 -16.68 25.23 -33.82
C ALA A 31 -17.76 26.30 -34.07
N LEU A 32 -17.74 27.36 -33.27
CA LEU A 32 -18.78 28.39 -33.20
C LEU A 32 -18.37 29.73 -33.85
N GLN A 33 -17.27 29.76 -34.63
CA GLN A 33 -16.83 30.97 -35.33
C GLN A 33 -17.97 31.71 -36.06
N PRO A 34 -18.86 31.03 -36.83
CA PRO A 34 -19.96 31.72 -37.51
C PRO A 34 -20.96 32.38 -36.56
N ALA A 35 -21.23 31.76 -35.40
CA ALA A 35 -22.12 32.33 -34.39
C ALA A 35 -21.48 33.56 -33.72
N PHE A 36 -20.18 33.49 -33.42
CA PHE A 36 -19.43 34.62 -32.86
C PHE A 36 -19.33 35.80 -33.83
N ASP A 37 -19.18 35.53 -35.12
CA ASP A 37 -19.13 36.57 -36.16
C ASP A 37 -20.48 37.33 -36.28
N GLU A 38 -21.59 36.65 -36.02
CA GLU A 38 -22.95 37.22 -35.97
C GLU A 38 -23.32 37.79 -34.59
N GLY A 39 -22.40 37.73 -33.61
CA GLY A 39 -22.56 38.33 -32.28
C GLY A 39 -23.28 37.47 -31.24
N TYR A 40 -23.47 36.18 -31.50
CA TYR A 40 -24.05 35.22 -30.54
C TYR A 40 -22.99 34.70 -29.56
N ASP A 41 -23.34 34.60 -28.27
CA ASP A 41 -22.48 34.01 -27.21
C ASP A 41 -22.98 32.61 -26.88
N LEU A 42 -22.53 31.62 -27.66
CA LEU A 42 -22.93 30.23 -27.54
C LEU A 42 -21.86 29.39 -26.82
N ASP A 43 -22.33 28.46 -25.98
CA ASP A 43 -21.49 27.47 -25.31
C ASP A 43 -21.94 26.06 -25.71
N MET A 44 -21.01 25.31 -26.32
CA MET A 44 -21.25 23.95 -26.81
C MET A 44 -21.69 22.97 -25.71
N LEU A 45 -21.35 23.21 -24.44
CA LEU A 45 -21.73 22.33 -23.32
C LEU A 45 -23.25 22.26 -23.07
N HIS A 46 -24.01 23.22 -23.60
CA HIS A 46 -25.46 23.25 -23.48
C HIS A 46 -26.15 22.31 -24.48
N ASP A 47 -25.42 21.77 -25.48
CA ASP A 47 -25.93 20.80 -26.45
C ASP A 47 -25.33 19.40 -26.20
N PRO A 48 -26.16 18.35 -26.02
CA PRO A 48 -25.70 17.00 -25.68
C PRO A 48 -24.88 16.30 -26.77
N ARG A 49 -24.86 16.85 -28.00
CA ARG A 49 -24.05 16.31 -29.11
C ARG A 49 -22.57 16.65 -28.96
N PHE A 50 -22.23 17.65 -28.15
CA PHE A 50 -20.86 18.04 -27.89
C PHE A 50 -20.46 17.57 -26.49
N ALA A 51 -19.28 16.95 -26.42
CA ALA A 51 -18.70 16.47 -25.19
C ALA A 51 -17.29 17.05 -25.05
N ARG A 52 -16.91 17.38 -23.82
CA ARG A 52 -15.56 17.82 -23.53
C ARG A 52 -14.58 16.65 -23.69
N ALA A 53 -13.47 16.87 -24.40
CA ALA A 53 -12.46 15.83 -24.61
C ALA A 53 -11.60 15.61 -23.36
N GLU A 54 -11.12 16.68 -22.72
CA GLU A 54 -10.45 16.67 -21.42
C GLU A 54 -10.74 17.94 -20.59
N LEU A 55 -10.54 17.86 -19.27
CA LEU A 55 -10.58 19.02 -18.37
C LEU A 55 -9.43 19.99 -18.71
N LYS A 56 -9.67 21.30 -18.60
CA LYS A 56 -8.69 22.34 -18.95
C LYS A 56 -7.34 22.07 -18.27
N GLN A 57 -6.29 21.86 -19.08
CA GLN A 57 -4.91 21.74 -18.61
C GLN A 57 -4.17 23.05 -18.87
N GLY A 58 -3.90 23.83 -17.81
CA GLY A 58 -3.12 25.06 -17.89
C GLY A 58 -3.71 26.15 -18.80
N ASP A 59 -2.88 26.72 -19.66
CA ASP A 59 -3.22 27.82 -20.58
C ASP A 59 -3.86 27.34 -21.90
N ILE A 60 -4.03 26.03 -22.08
CA ILE A 60 -4.61 25.47 -23.30
C ILE A 60 -6.13 25.67 -23.27
N PRO A 61 -6.75 26.20 -24.34
CA PRO A 61 -8.21 26.34 -24.41
C PRO A 61 -8.90 24.98 -24.28
N PRO A 62 -10.14 24.92 -23.77
CA PRO A 62 -10.88 23.67 -23.70
C PRO A 62 -11.08 23.08 -25.11
N HIS A 63 -10.79 21.78 -25.23
CA HIS A 63 -11.05 21.01 -26.44
C HIS A 63 -12.28 20.12 -26.26
N TYR A 64 -13.00 19.97 -27.36
CA TYR A 64 -14.26 19.25 -27.46
C TYR A 64 -14.20 18.21 -28.56
N ARG A 65 -15.16 17.30 -28.48
CA ARG A 65 -15.45 16.25 -29.44
C ARG A 65 -16.95 16.11 -29.59
N LEU A 66 -17.39 15.46 -30.66
CA LEU A 66 -18.78 15.02 -30.72
C LEU A 66 -18.97 13.80 -29.81
N ALA A 67 -20.18 13.64 -29.28
CA ALA A 67 -20.54 12.52 -28.41
C ALA A 67 -20.31 11.16 -29.10
N GLU A 68 -20.42 11.12 -30.43
CA GLU A 68 -20.18 9.94 -31.27
C GLU A 68 -18.70 9.66 -31.56
N HIS A 69 -17.79 10.60 -31.28
CA HIS A 69 -16.35 10.40 -31.50
C HIS A 69 -15.71 9.63 -30.36
N ILE A 70 -14.80 8.71 -30.67
CA ILE A 70 -14.02 7.95 -29.67
C ILE A 70 -12.61 8.52 -29.59
N LEU A 71 -12.14 8.88 -28.38
CA LEU A 71 -10.77 9.36 -28.19
C LEU A 71 -9.76 8.21 -28.32
N ALA A 72 -8.89 8.30 -29.32
CA ALA A 72 -7.90 7.28 -29.63
C ALA A 72 -6.60 7.41 -28.81
N ASN A 73 -6.41 8.51 -28.08
CA ASN A 73 -5.16 8.87 -27.42
C ASN A 73 -4.54 7.75 -26.56
N THR A 74 -5.34 7.08 -25.73
CA THR A 74 -4.83 5.98 -24.90
C THR A 74 -4.43 4.76 -25.74
N ARG A 75 -5.17 4.45 -26.81
CA ARG A 75 -4.85 3.35 -27.71
C ARG A 75 -3.59 3.64 -28.51
N LEU A 76 -3.50 4.84 -29.10
CA LEU A 76 -2.33 5.31 -29.83
C LEU A 76 -1.09 5.39 -28.93
N LEU A 77 -1.25 5.81 -27.67
CA LEU A 77 -0.16 5.78 -26.68
C LEU A 77 0.33 4.34 -26.42
N ASN A 78 -0.59 3.38 -26.26
CA ASN A 78 -0.23 1.99 -26.04
C ASN A 78 0.48 1.38 -27.27
N GLU A 79 0.03 1.72 -28.48
CA GLU A 79 0.66 1.24 -29.72
C GLU A 79 2.01 1.89 -29.99
N LEU A 80 2.15 3.19 -29.67
CA LEU A 80 3.45 3.84 -29.59
C LEU A 80 4.31 3.05 -28.62
N GLN A 81 3.93 2.91 -27.35
CA GLN A 81 4.72 2.22 -26.32
C GLN A 81 5.07 0.76 -26.64
N ALA A 82 4.19 0.03 -27.34
CA ALA A 82 4.41 -1.34 -27.79
C ALA A 82 5.32 -1.43 -29.03
N GLY A 83 5.58 -0.31 -29.72
CA GLY A 83 6.37 -0.25 -30.95
C GLY A 83 5.62 -0.79 -32.17
N THR A 84 4.30 -0.97 -32.09
CA THR A 84 3.46 -1.41 -33.21
C THR A 84 3.09 -0.27 -34.15
N TRP A 85 3.22 0.97 -33.67
CA TRP A 85 3.10 2.19 -34.45
C TRP A 85 4.32 3.07 -34.21
N ASP A 86 4.91 3.60 -35.28
CA ASP A 86 6.13 4.40 -35.27
C ASP A 86 5.88 5.91 -35.12
N GLY A 87 4.61 6.31 -34.92
CA GLY A 87 4.23 7.72 -34.79
C GLY A 87 4.05 8.45 -36.11
N ASN A 88 4.34 7.81 -37.24
CA ASN A 88 4.14 8.35 -38.57
C ASN A 88 2.72 8.00 -39.07
N ASN A 89 2.10 8.88 -39.85
CA ASN A 89 0.79 8.62 -40.49
C ASN A 89 -0.40 8.45 -39.51
N LEU A 90 -0.57 9.39 -38.58
CA LEU A 90 -1.71 9.45 -37.65
C LEU A 90 -3.07 9.22 -38.32
N THR A 91 -3.33 9.88 -39.46
CA THR A 91 -4.62 9.80 -40.15
C THR A 91 -4.93 8.37 -40.65
N THR A 92 -3.94 7.70 -41.22
CA THR A 92 -4.07 6.30 -41.67
C THR A 92 -4.34 5.38 -40.47
N LYS A 93 -3.61 5.61 -39.37
CA LYS A 93 -3.76 4.81 -38.15
C LYS A 93 -5.14 4.96 -37.51
N LEU A 94 -5.70 6.18 -37.49
CA LEU A 94 -7.08 6.40 -37.04
C LEU A 94 -8.09 5.67 -37.92
N ALA A 95 -7.89 5.65 -39.25
CA ALA A 95 -8.75 4.92 -40.16
C ALA A 95 -8.67 3.39 -39.97
N GLU A 96 -7.49 2.84 -39.64
CA GLU A 96 -7.35 1.43 -39.25
C GLU A 96 -8.17 1.12 -38.00
N LEU A 97 -8.06 1.96 -36.96
CA LEU A 97 -8.81 1.76 -35.71
C LEU A 97 -10.32 1.83 -35.92
N ASP A 98 -10.81 2.59 -36.90
CA ASP A 98 -12.24 2.62 -37.23
C ASP A 98 -12.75 1.29 -37.77
N THR A 99 -11.90 0.52 -38.46
CA THR A 99 -12.30 -0.80 -38.99
C THR A 99 -12.49 -1.84 -37.90
N GLU A 100 -11.98 -1.59 -36.69
CA GLU A 100 -12.17 -2.44 -35.51
C GLU A 100 -13.53 -2.18 -34.81
N ILE A 101 -14.21 -1.07 -35.14
CA ILE A 101 -15.51 -0.75 -34.56
C ILE A 101 -16.58 -1.60 -35.26
N GLU A 102 -17.28 -2.45 -34.51
CA GLU A 102 -18.42 -3.19 -35.03
C GLU A 102 -19.49 -2.21 -35.55
N PRO A 103 -20.02 -2.42 -36.77
CA PRO A 103 -21.07 -1.56 -37.29
C PRO A 103 -22.29 -1.64 -36.36
N ALA A 104 -22.73 -0.49 -35.85
CA ALA A 104 -23.93 -0.41 -35.01
C ALA A 104 -25.11 -1.05 -35.77
N GLN A 105 -25.83 -1.94 -35.09
CA GLN A 105 -26.91 -2.76 -35.66
C GLN A 105 -28.07 -1.93 -36.25
N ASP A 106 -28.15 -0.64 -35.94
CA ASP A 106 -29.22 0.27 -36.33
C ASP A 106 -28.84 1.31 -37.41
N GLY A 107 -27.78 1.09 -38.19
CA GLY A 107 -27.53 1.83 -39.45
C GLY A 107 -27.29 3.35 -39.37
N GLU A 108 -27.37 3.98 -38.19
CA GLU A 108 -27.45 5.45 -38.12
C GLU A 108 -26.24 6.17 -37.52
N ARG A 109 -25.26 5.48 -36.91
CA ARG A 109 -24.08 6.19 -36.34
C ARG A 109 -22.78 5.43 -36.59
N GLN A 110 -22.02 5.88 -37.60
CA GLN A 110 -20.62 5.54 -37.73
C GLN A 110 -19.84 6.29 -36.65
N GLN A 111 -19.45 5.57 -35.60
CA GLN A 111 -18.46 6.05 -34.65
C GLN A 111 -17.09 5.95 -35.32
N HIS A 112 -16.23 6.95 -35.11
CA HIS A 112 -14.84 6.90 -35.55
C HIS A 112 -13.92 7.52 -34.51
N HIS A 113 -12.66 7.12 -34.60
CA HIS A 113 -11.60 7.53 -33.73
C HIS A 113 -11.08 8.92 -34.09
N ILE A 114 -10.88 9.74 -33.05
CA ILE A 114 -10.28 11.07 -33.13
C ILE A 114 -9.09 11.19 -32.19
N PHE A 115 -8.21 12.13 -32.48
CA PHE A 115 -7.00 12.40 -31.72
C PHE A 115 -7.04 13.77 -31.03
N TYR A 116 -6.62 13.81 -29.77
CA TYR A 116 -6.39 15.03 -29.01
C TYR A 116 -4.90 15.43 -29.07
N PRO A 117 -4.53 16.51 -29.78
CA PRO A 117 -3.12 16.88 -30.01
C PRO A 117 -2.34 17.35 -28.79
N HIS A 118 -3.05 17.78 -27.73
CA HIS A 118 -2.45 18.36 -26.55
C HIS A 118 -2.42 17.41 -25.35
N ASP A 119 -2.54 16.10 -25.60
CA ASP A 119 -2.34 15.11 -24.55
C ASP A 119 -0.90 15.19 -24.02
N PRO A 120 -0.68 15.43 -22.72
CA PRO A 120 0.66 15.59 -22.16
C PRO A 120 1.55 14.34 -22.31
N ARG A 121 0.95 13.19 -22.65
CA ARG A 121 1.62 11.90 -22.82
C ARG A 121 2.11 11.65 -24.24
N ILE A 122 1.76 12.48 -25.22
CA ILE A 122 2.19 12.31 -26.62
C ILE A 122 2.60 13.68 -27.17
N PHE A 123 3.75 13.78 -27.80
CA PHE A 123 4.22 15.04 -28.39
C PHE A 123 4.69 14.86 -29.82
N GLN A 124 4.61 15.92 -30.62
CA GLN A 124 5.09 15.90 -31.99
C GLN A 124 6.57 16.31 -32.04
N ASN A 125 7.41 15.50 -32.69
CA ASN A 125 8.83 15.78 -32.86
C ASN A 125 9.08 16.81 -33.98
N ARG A 126 10.34 17.24 -34.16
CA ARG A 126 10.72 18.23 -35.20
C ARG A 126 10.49 17.75 -36.64
N GLN A 127 10.35 16.44 -36.83
CA GLN A 127 10.10 15.82 -38.13
C GLN A 127 8.59 15.61 -38.39
N GLY A 128 7.73 16.00 -37.43
CA GLY A 128 6.27 15.87 -37.54
C GLY A 128 5.71 14.52 -37.07
N ALA A 129 6.53 13.61 -36.56
CA ALA A 129 6.09 12.31 -36.03
C ALA A 129 5.64 12.43 -34.56
N TRP A 130 4.66 11.61 -34.17
CA TRP A 130 4.15 11.58 -32.79
C TRP A 130 4.96 10.60 -31.94
N GLU A 131 5.53 11.09 -30.84
CA GLU A 131 6.31 10.30 -29.90
C GLU A 131 5.58 10.24 -28.56
N ALA A 132 5.55 9.05 -27.94
CA ALA A 132 5.08 8.93 -26.58
C ALA A 132 6.04 9.65 -25.63
N HIS A 133 5.49 10.37 -24.67
CA HIS A 133 6.19 10.81 -23.48
C HIS A 133 6.43 9.58 -22.59
N GLY A 134 7.42 8.77 -22.97
CA GLY A 134 7.70 7.48 -22.35
C GLY A 134 9.17 7.09 -22.52
N GLU A 135 9.85 6.93 -21.38
CA GLU A 135 11.29 6.63 -21.30
C GLU A 135 11.69 5.26 -21.89
N ARG A 136 10.71 4.43 -22.26
CA ARG A 136 10.92 3.07 -22.80
C ARG A 136 11.31 2.99 -24.28
N GLN A 137 11.20 4.08 -25.04
CA GLN A 137 11.37 4.04 -26.50
C GLN A 137 12.54 4.84 -27.05
N ILE A 138 13.38 5.36 -26.17
CA ILE A 138 14.58 6.06 -26.57
C ILE A 138 15.62 5.00 -26.91
N THR A 139 15.74 4.68 -28.20
CA THR A 139 16.83 3.85 -28.71
C THR A 139 18.15 4.56 -28.40
N VAL A 140 18.90 4.04 -27.43
CA VAL A 140 20.23 4.56 -27.10
C VAL A 140 21.17 4.18 -28.25
N PRO A 141 21.82 5.16 -28.91
CA PRO A 141 22.81 4.89 -29.93
C PRO A 141 23.89 3.89 -29.44
N LEU A 142 24.26 2.92 -30.29
CA LEU A 142 25.17 1.83 -29.90
C LEU A 142 26.55 2.33 -29.44
N ASP A 143 27.03 3.44 -30.00
CA ASP A 143 28.25 4.14 -29.59
C ASP A 143 28.15 4.68 -28.16
N LEU A 144 26.97 5.18 -27.77
CA LEU A 144 26.72 5.64 -26.41
C LEU A 144 26.58 4.47 -25.44
N THR A 145 25.85 3.43 -25.80
CA THR A 145 25.68 2.23 -24.95
C THR A 145 27.02 1.60 -24.63
N THR A 146 27.86 1.35 -25.65
CA THR A 146 29.21 0.80 -25.45
C THR A 146 30.08 1.69 -24.56
N THR A 147 30.03 3.01 -24.74
CA THR A 147 30.76 3.94 -23.87
C THR A 147 30.26 3.85 -22.42
N LEU A 148 28.94 3.88 -22.20
CA LEU A 148 28.36 3.84 -20.86
C LEU A 148 28.62 2.49 -20.16
N ASP A 149 28.57 1.38 -20.90
CA ASP A 149 28.85 0.05 -20.38
C ASP A 149 30.32 -0.10 -19.93
N THR A 150 31.27 0.57 -20.59
CA THR A 150 32.66 0.60 -20.13
C THR A 150 32.83 1.38 -18.81
N LEU A 151 31.98 2.38 -18.57
CA LEU A 151 32.00 3.20 -17.35
C LEU A 151 31.16 2.58 -16.22
N LEU A 152 30.29 1.62 -16.52
CA LEU A 152 29.33 1.02 -15.59
C LEU A 152 29.96 0.52 -14.30
N ALA A 153 31.05 -0.25 -14.39
CA ALA A 153 31.73 -0.81 -13.22
C ALA A 153 32.31 0.29 -12.32
N GLY A 154 32.86 1.34 -12.92
CA GLY A 154 33.36 2.52 -12.20
C GLY A 154 32.22 3.29 -11.54
N LEU A 155 31.12 3.53 -12.26
CA LEU A 155 29.95 4.22 -11.75
C LEU A 155 29.38 3.50 -10.54
N LYS A 156 29.12 2.18 -10.67
CA LYS A 156 28.58 1.35 -9.60
C LYS A 156 29.47 1.39 -8.36
N LYS A 157 30.78 1.23 -8.52
CA LYS A 157 31.73 1.29 -7.39
C LYS A 157 31.66 2.62 -6.63
N ARG A 158 31.63 3.77 -7.33
CA ARG A 158 31.47 5.08 -6.68
C ARG A 158 30.11 5.23 -6.03
N TRP A 159 29.06 4.75 -6.68
CA TRP A 159 27.70 4.84 -6.16
C TRP A 159 27.53 4.05 -4.86
N LEU A 160 28.09 2.84 -4.78
CA LEU A 160 28.11 2.03 -3.56
C LEU A 160 28.80 2.73 -2.38
N GLN A 161 29.81 3.58 -2.65
CA GLN A 161 30.47 4.38 -1.61
C GLN A 161 29.60 5.54 -1.11
N ILE A 162 28.73 6.08 -1.97
CA ILE A 162 27.81 7.17 -1.61
C ILE A 162 26.61 6.63 -0.81
N ASN A 163 26.25 5.36 -1.04
CA ASN A 163 25.22 4.63 -0.30
C ASN A 163 23.84 5.32 -0.23
N THR A 164 23.44 6.06 -1.28
CA THR A 164 22.14 6.74 -1.34
C THR A 164 21.52 6.70 -2.74
N PRO A 165 20.19 6.83 -2.86
CA PRO A 165 19.54 7.03 -4.15
C PRO A 165 20.02 8.32 -4.82
N LEU A 166 20.31 8.26 -6.12
CA LEU A 166 20.79 9.42 -6.88
C LEU A 166 19.78 9.84 -7.95
N THR A 167 19.77 11.15 -8.21
CA THR A 167 19.04 11.73 -9.34
C THR A 167 19.82 11.53 -10.64
N ILE A 168 19.13 11.60 -11.77
CA ILE A 168 19.76 11.52 -13.11
C ILE A 168 20.86 12.58 -13.29
N ASN A 169 20.65 13.81 -12.82
CA ASN A 169 21.65 14.85 -12.92
C ASN A 169 22.93 14.48 -12.14
N ARG A 170 22.78 13.91 -10.95
CA ARG A 170 23.93 13.48 -10.15
C ARG A 170 24.65 12.28 -10.76
N ILE A 171 23.91 11.38 -11.41
CA ILE A 171 24.49 10.24 -12.17
C ILE A 171 25.29 10.75 -13.37
N ILE A 172 24.77 11.74 -14.10
CA ILE A 172 25.47 12.39 -15.21
C ILE A 172 26.78 13.03 -14.73
N GLU A 173 26.77 13.70 -13.57
CA GLU A 173 27.98 14.27 -12.97
C GLU A 173 29.00 13.17 -12.63
N LEU A 174 28.57 12.07 -12.01
CA LEU A 174 29.48 10.95 -11.72
C LEU A 174 30.08 10.32 -12.98
N LEU A 175 29.30 10.19 -14.05
CA LEU A 175 29.76 9.72 -15.35
C LEU A 175 30.74 10.72 -15.99
N ARG A 176 30.47 12.02 -15.88
CA ARG A 176 31.37 13.10 -16.35
C ARG A 176 32.72 13.01 -15.64
N ASP A 177 32.72 12.82 -14.32
CA ASP A 177 33.92 12.64 -13.50
C ASP A 177 34.70 11.35 -13.81
N GLN A 178 34.12 10.43 -14.60
CA GLN A 178 34.76 9.23 -15.11
C GLN A 178 35.16 9.36 -16.59
N GLY A 179 35.02 10.56 -17.17
CA GLY A 179 35.45 10.85 -18.53
C GLY A 179 34.34 10.75 -19.58
N TRP A 180 33.06 10.70 -19.17
CA TRP A 180 31.94 10.75 -20.13
C TRP A 180 31.80 12.15 -20.75
N LYS A 181 32.33 12.31 -21.96
CA LYS A 181 32.41 13.59 -22.68
C LYS A 181 31.08 14.04 -23.28
N GLN A 182 30.10 13.14 -23.40
CA GLN A 182 28.79 13.44 -23.98
C GLN A 182 27.76 13.98 -22.97
N SER A 183 28.19 14.29 -21.74
CA SER A 183 27.30 14.81 -20.68
C SER A 183 26.63 16.16 -21.01
N GLU A 184 27.19 16.93 -21.94
CA GLU A 184 26.63 18.23 -22.40
C GLU A 184 25.73 18.10 -23.63
N ARG A 185 25.52 16.88 -24.16
CA ARG A 185 24.64 16.70 -25.32
C ARG A 185 23.19 17.07 -24.96
N PRO A 186 22.43 17.66 -25.92
CA PRO A 186 20.99 17.75 -25.76
C PRO A 186 20.43 16.33 -25.56
N ASN A 187 19.50 16.18 -24.61
CA ASN A 187 18.90 14.89 -24.23
C ASN A 187 19.82 13.91 -23.47
N ALA A 188 20.98 14.33 -22.93
CA ALA A 188 21.85 13.46 -22.12
C ALA A 188 21.08 12.73 -20.99
N ALA A 189 20.23 13.45 -20.24
CA ALA A 189 19.38 12.87 -19.19
C ALA A 189 18.43 11.79 -19.71
N ARG A 190 17.88 11.96 -20.91
CA ARG A 190 16.99 10.99 -21.54
C ARG A 190 17.75 9.71 -21.94
N TYR A 191 18.93 9.84 -22.53
CA TYR A 191 19.76 8.68 -22.88
C TYR A 191 20.22 7.89 -21.66
N ILE A 192 20.62 8.60 -20.58
CA ILE A 192 21.00 7.93 -19.33
C ILE A 192 19.82 7.19 -18.72
N ARG A 193 18.60 7.78 -18.68
CA ARG A 193 17.41 7.07 -18.18
C ARG A 193 17.13 5.79 -18.99
N ALA A 194 17.15 5.88 -20.32
CA ALA A 194 16.92 4.73 -21.18
C ALA A 194 18.00 3.64 -21.02
N TRP A 195 19.26 4.04 -20.87
CA TRP A 195 20.36 3.12 -20.58
C TRP A 195 20.21 2.45 -19.20
N LEU A 196 19.87 3.20 -18.15
CA LEU A 196 19.60 2.64 -16.81
C LEU A 196 18.41 1.67 -16.81
N LEU A 197 17.36 1.94 -17.60
CA LEU A 197 16.24 1.01 -17.79
C LEU A 197 16.65 -0.28 -18.52
N SER A 198 17.69 -0.22 -19.37
CA SER A 198 18.15 -1.38 -20.14
C SER A 198 19.07 -2.32 -19.34
N THR A 199 19.63 -1.85 -18.21
CA THR A 199 20.53 -2.65 -17.39
C THR A 199 19.81 -3.24 -16.18
N SER A 200 20.10 -4.49 -15.85
CA SER A 200 19.53 -5.15 -14.69
C SER A 200 20.23 -4.78 -13.36
N GLN A 201 21.26 -3.94 -13.37
CA GLN A 201 22.06 -3.65 -12.18
C GLN A 201 21.51 -2.51 -11.32
N PHE A 202 20.65 -1.67 -11.89
CA PHE A 202 20.03 -0.54 -11.21
C PHE A 202 18.51 -0.69 -11.24
N GLN A 203 17.87 -0.11 -10.24
CA GLN A 203 16.43 -0.05 -10.14
C GLN A 203 16.00 1.40 -10.00
N ARG A 204 14.92 1.74 -10.71
CA ARG A 204 14.22 3.00 -10.49
C ARG A 204 13.40 2.88 -9.22
N VAL A 205 13.50 3.87 -8.35
CA VAL A 205 12.80 3.88 -7.06
C VAL A 205 11.87 5.08 -6.92
N ASN A 206 11.89 6.03 -7.86
CA ASN A 206 10.89 7.09 -8.02
C ASN A 206 11.06 7.73 -9.42
N GLN A 207 10.31 8.80 -9.74
CA GLN A 207 10.39 9.53 -11.00
C GLN A 207 11.84 9.87 -11.40
N ASP A 208 12.63 10.43 -10.49
CA ASP A 208 14.00 10.85 -10.79
C ASP A 208 15.08 10.07 -10.06
N TYR A 209 14.70 9.19 -9.12
CA TYR A 209 15.63 8.50 -8.24
C TYR A 209 15.92 7.07 -8.71
N TRP A 210 17.20 6.74 -8.66
CA TRP A 210 17.75 5.45 -9.02
C TRP A 210 18.64 4.92 -7.91
N ILE A 211 18.82 3.60 -7.86
CA ILE A 211 19.71 2.95 -6.90
C ILE A 211 20.30 1.67 -7.50
N PRO A 212 21.53 1.27 -7.14
CA PRO A 212 22.02 -0.09 -7.38
C PRO A 212 21.16 -1.11 -6.64
N LEU A 213 20.87 -2.25 -7.28
CA LEU A 213 20.09 -3.33 -6.66
C LEU A 213 20.67 -3.80 -5.31
N GLU A 214 21.99 -3.77 -5.17
CA GLU A 214 22.72 -4.19 -3.96
C GLU A 214 22.44 -3.30 -2.74
N LEU A 215 21.94 -2.07 -2.96
CA LEU A 215 21.61 -1.13 -1.88
C LEU A 215 20.10 -1.05 -1.61
N LEU A 216 19.28 -1.86 -2.29
CA LEU A 216 17.87 -1.94 -1.94
C LEU A 216 17.75 -2.52 -0.53
N PRO A 217 16.95 -1.90 0.35
CA PRO A 217 16.71 -2.49 1.66
C PRO A 217 16.07 -3.87 1.49
N PRO A 218 16.51 -4.87 2.26
CA PRO A 218 15.95 -6.22 2.17
C PRO A 218 14.46 -6.17 2.48
N GLU A 219 13.69 -7.03 1.82
CA GLU A 219 12.27 -7.18 2.13
C GLU A 219 12.14 -7.70 3.57
N ILE A 220 11.52 -6.90 4.44
CA ILE A 220 11.30 -7.28 5.83
C ILE A 220 10.30 -8.45 5.84
N GLN A 221 10.80 -9.65 6.10
CA GLN A 221 10.00 -10.86 6.26
C GLN A 221 9.39 -10.88 7.66
N HIS A 222 8.06 -10.81 7.73
CA HIS A 222 7.36 -10.89 9.01
C HIS A 222 7.41 -12.29 9.60
N THR A 223 7.83 -12.39 10.85
CA THR A 223 7.49 -13.53 11.70
C THR A 223 6.28 -13.14 12.53
N ARG A 224 5.07 -13.43 12.02
CA ARG A 224 3.82 -13.05 12.70
C ARG A 224 3.66 -13.85 14.00
N LEU A 225 3.98 -13.24 15.14
CA LEU A 225 3.56 -13.75 16.45
C LEU A 225 2.05 -13.51 16.60
N GLN A 226 1.25 -14.57 16.56
CA GLN A 226 -0.20 -14.45 16.78
C GLN A 226 -0.47 -14.22 18.27
N VAL A 227 -0.52 -12.95 18.67
CA VAL A 227 -1.04 -12.54 19.99
C VAL A 227 -2.42 -11.92 19.78
N GLN A 228 -3.47 -12.47 20.42
CA GLN A 228 -4.80 -11.88 20.33
C GLN A 228 -4.83 -10.54 21.07
N PRO A 229 -5.28 -9.43 20.43
CA PRO A 229 -5.41 -8.15 21.11
C PRO A 229 -6.47 -8.24 22.23
N LEU A 230 -6.10 -7.81 23.43
CA LEU A 230 -7.03 -7.59 24.53
C LEU A 230 -7.71 -6.23 24.32
N ARG A 231 -8.99 -6.24 23.93
CA ARG A 231 -9.79 -5.00 23.92
C ARG A 231 -10.10 -4.62 25.36
N THR A 232 -9.68 -3.42 25.76
CA THR A 232 -10.20 -2.72 26.93
C THR A 232 -11.72 -2.59 26.77
N PRO A 233 -12.54 -2.87 27.80
CA PRO A 233 -13.98 -2.63 27.71
C PRO A 233 -14.22 -1.14 27.46
N ASP A 234 -15.03 -0.83 26.44
CA ASP A 234 -15.55 0.52 26.23
C ASP A 234 -16.13 1.03 27.57
N GLN A 235 -15.70 2.23 27.99
CA GLN A 235 -16.43 2.94 29.03
C GLN A 235 -17.87 3.11 28.54
N PRO A 236 -18.88 2.84 29.39
CA PRO A 236 -20.27 3.04 29.00
C PRO A 236 -20.47 4.50 28.64
N GLN A 237 -20.67 4.77 27.34
CA GLN A 237 -21.18 6.05 26.88
C GLN A 237 -22.57 6.25 27.52
N GLU A 238 -22.75 7.39 28.16
CA GLU A 238 -24.08 7.87 28.56
C GLU A 238 -25.00 7.90 27.32
N PRO A 239 -26.26 7.50 27.45
CA PRO A 239 -27.16 7.41 26.31
C PRO A 239 -27.50 8.82 25.81
N GLU A 240 -26.96 9.20 24.66
CA GLU A 240 -27.53 10.25 23.83
C GLU A 240 -28.93 9.81 23.37
N GLN A 241 -29.87 10.72 23.56
CA GLN A 241 -31.30 10.54 23.30
C GLN A 241 -31.53 10.20 21.82
N ALA A 242 -32.07 9.00 21.58
CA ALA A 242 -32.59 8.61 20.28
C ALA A 242 -33.84 9.44 19.94
N GLY A 243 -33.68 10.38 19.01
CA GLY A 243 -34.78 10.92 18.22
C GLY A 243 -35.19 9.91 17.16
N ASN A 244 -36.40 9.38 17.29
CA ASN A 244 -37.13 8.55 16.32
C ASN A 244 -37.06 9.12 14.90
N ILE A 245 -36.73 8.29 13.89
CA ILE A 245 -37.51 8.21 12.64
C ILE A 245 -37.51 6.75 12.14
N THR A 246 -38.72 6.28 11.89
CA THR A 246 -39.21 4.98 11.38
C THR A 246 -38.68 4.55 10.01
N ASP A 247 -38.34 3.27 9.89
CA ASP A 247 -38.43 2.47 8.65
C ASP A 247 -39.90 2.14 8.33
N PRO A 248 -40.24 1.83 7.06
CA PRO A 248 -40.41 0.41 6.74
C PRO A 248 -39.97 -0.04 5.32
N THR A 249 -39.69 -1.35 5.24
CA THR A 249 -39.75 -2.27 4.08
C THR A 249 -38.74 -2.06 2.94
N GLY A 250 -37.94 -3.03 2.50
CA GLY A 250 -37.81 -4.46 2.82
C GLY A 250 -37.36 -5.18 1.54
N GLU A 251 -36.27 -5.95 1.57
CA GLU A 251 -36.06 -7.06 0.64
C GLU A 251 -34.94 -7.99 1.15
N GLN A 252 -35.26 -9.28 1.12
CA GLN A 252 -34.42 -10.38 1.58
C GLN A 252 -33.30 -10.63 0.57
N SER A 253 -32.07 -10.79 1.05
CA SER A 253 -31.03 -11.53 0.31
C SER A 253 -30.05 -12.19 1.28
N THR A 254 -29.87 -13.48 1.03
CA THR A 254 -29.00 -14.47 1.68
C THR A 254 -27.59 -13.98 2.01
N PRO A 255 -27.01 -14.32 3.18
CA PRO A 255 -25.61 -14.00 3.46
C PRO A 255 -24.69 -15.02 2.79
N THR A 256 -24.10 -14.62 1.68
CA THR A 256 -22.88 -15.25 1.15
C THR A 256 -21.76 -15.04 2.15
N SER A 257 -21.22 -16.14 2.67
CA SER A 257 -20.08 -16.18 3.58
C SER A 257 -18.84 -15.61 2.89
N GLN A 258 -18.52 -14.33 3.16
CA GLN A 258 -17.22 -13.73 2.88
C GLN A 258 -16.50 -13.50 4.21
N ARG A 259 -15.40 -14.22 4.40
CA ARG A 259 -14.42 -14.00 5.48
C ARG A 259 -13.97 -12.53 5.46
N PRO A 260 -14.09 -11.77 6.56
CA PRO A 260 -13.39 -10.51 6.68
C PRO A 260 -11.91 -10.78 6.97
N SER A 261 -11.05 -10.25 6.12
CA SER A 261 -9.63 -10.03 6.41
C SER A 261 -9.52 -9.06 7.59
N TYR A 262 -9.01 -9.53 8.72
CA TYR A 262 -8.74 -8.70 9.90
C TYR A 262 -7.49 -7.85 9.63
N ALA A 263 -7.70 -6.67 9.06
CA ALA A 263 -6.77 -5.56 9.23
C ALA A 263 -6.85 -5.09 10.69
N GLU A 264 -5.71 -5.06 11.38
CA GLU A 264 -5.58 -4.54 12.73
C GLU A 264 -6.16 -3.12 12.82
N THR A 265 -7.08 -2.92 13.75
CA THR A 265 -7.68 -1.61 14.00
C THR A 265 -6.73 -0.81 14.89
N LEU A 266 -5.62 -0.35 14.31
CA LEU A 266 -4.91 0.82 14.84
C LEU A 266 -5.91 1.97 14.89
N ILE A 267 -6.03 2.66 16.02
CA ILE A 267 -6.88 3.84 16.15
C ILE A 267 -6.20 4.97 15.36
N VAL A 268 -6.47 5.02 14.06
CA VAL A 268 -5.93 6.03 13.14
C VAL A 268 -6.94 7.16 13.05
N LYS A 269 -6.55 8.35 13.51
CA LYS A 269 -7.24 9.61 13.22
C LYS A 269 -6.43 10.35 12.17
N GLY A 270 -7.06 10.77 11.07
CA GLY A 270 -6.38 11.47 9.99
C GLY A 270 -7.32 12.13 9.00
N THR A 271 -6.77 13.07 8.23
CA THR A 271 -7.45 13.83 7.18
C THR A 271 -6.73 13.61 5.86
N ALA A 272 -7.48 13.42 4.77
CA ALA A 272 -6.92 13.20 3.43
C ALA A 272 -7.52 14.15 2.40
N THR A 273 -6.67 14.85 1.67
CA THR A 273 -6.99 15.54 0.41
C THR A 273 -6.06 15.00 -0.69
N LYS A 274 -6.36 15.27 -1.97
CA LYS A 274 -5.53 14.76 -3.09
C LYS A 274 -4.06 15.23 -3.04
N SER A 275 -3.76 16.30 -2.32
CA SER A 275 -2.41 16.90 -2.26
C SER A 275 -1.71 16.74 -0.90
N HIS A 276 -2.44 16.33 0.14
CA HIS A 276 -1.90 16.23 1.49
C HIS A 276 -2.67 15.21 2.33
N VAL A 277 -1.94 14.39 3.07
CA VAL A 277 -2.52 13.51 4.08
C VAL A 277 -1.75 13.62 5.39
N SER A 278 -2.47 13.48 6.50
CA SER A 278 -1.86 13.37 7.81
C SER A 278 -2.55 12.32 8.66
N TRP A 279 -1.76 11.53 9.38
CA TRP A 279 -2.26 10.59 10.37
C TRP A 279 -1.31 10.48 11.55
N THR A 280 -1.81 9.92 12.64
CA THR A 280 -1.00 9.66 13.84
C THR A 280 -1.00 8.16 14.15
N THR A 281 0.15 7.64 14.56
CA THR A 281 0.32 6.29 15.06
C THR A 281 1.13 6.31 16.36
N TYR A 282 0.94 5.31 17.20
CA TYR A 282 1.79 5.07 18.36
C TYR A 282 2.81 4.00 18.00
N LEU A 283 4.06 4.22 18.38
CA LEU A 283 5.15 3.27 18.20
C LEU A 283 4.94 2.09 19.16
N ARG A 284 4.89 0.90 18.59
CA ARG A 284 4.87 -0.37 19.32
C ARG A 284 6.21 -1.07 19.19
N THR A 285 6.40 -2.13 19.97
CA THR A 285 7.61 -2.95 19.92
C THR A 285 7.90 -3.48 18.52
N SER A 286 6.86 -3.80 17.74
CA SER A 286 7.02 -4.21 16.34
C SER A 286 7.53 -3.09 15.44
N ASN A 287 7.09 -1.84 15.65
CA ASN A 287 7.58 -0.70 14.88
C ASN A 287 9.05 -0.41 15.16
N LEU A 288 9.45 -0.48 16.43
CA LEU A 288 10.83 -0.20 16.85
C LEU A 288 11.80 -1.30 16.38
N ASN A 289 11.41 -2.57 16.51
CA ASN A 289 12.27 -3.69 16.15
C ASN A 289 12.36 -3.94 14.64
N GLU A 290 11.24 -3.83 13.93
CA GLU A 290 11.17 -4.12 12.49
C GLU A 290 11.35 -2.86 11.62
N GLY A 291 11.33 -1.66 12.22
CA GLY A 291 11.63 -0.41 11.51
C GLY A 291 10.58 0.02 10.48
N PHE A 292 9.29 -0.29 10.72
CA PHE A 292 8.22 0.04 9.78
C PHE A 292 7.05 0.81 10.40
N LEU A 293 6.33 1.54 9.55
CA LEU A 293 5.06 2.21 9.84
C LEU A 293 4.01 1.79 8.83
N ALA A 294 2.84 1.34 9.29
CA ALA A 294 1.73 1.02 8.41
C ALA A 294 1.13 2.30 7.78
N VAL A 295 0.80 2.25 6.49
CA VAL A 295 0.07 3.31 5.80
C VAL A 295 -1.42 2.97 5.77
N PRO A 296 -2.27 3.75 6.43
CA PRO A 296 -3.71 3.49 6.46
C PRO A 296 -4.34 3.56 5.07
N LYS A 297 -5.36 2.72 4.82
CA LYS A 297 -6.04 2.65 3.51
C LYS A 297 -6.53 4.00 2.98
N ALA A 298 -7.03 4.85 3.88
CA ALA A 298 -7.49 6.20 3.54
C ALA A 298 -6.37 7.12 3.02
N MET A 299 -5.12 6.85 3.39
CA MET A 299 -3.95 7.67 3.03
C MET A 299 -3.28 7.18 1.75
N GLN A 300 -3.62 5.99 1.25
CA GLN A 300 -3.03 5.42 0.04
C GLN A 300 -3.37 6.22 -1.24
N VAL A 301 -4.34 7.13 -1.17
CA VAL A 301 -4.73 8.03 -2.27
C VAL A 301 -3.61 8.96 -2.72
N ILE A 302 -2.59 9.17 -1.88
CA ILE A 302 -1.45 10.06 -2.17
C ILE A 302 -0.21 9.30 -2.67
N TYR A 303 -0.30 7.98 -2.90
CA TYR A 303 0.84 7.22 -3.39
C TYR A 303 1.38 7.83 -4.69
N PRO A 304 2.71 7.99 -4.82
CA PRO A 304 3.28 8.47 -6.06
C PRO A 304 2.86 7.55 -7.21
N PRO A 305 2.62 8.07 -8.42
CA PRO A 305 2.32 7.22 -9.57
C PRO A 305 3.47 6.24 -9.80
N GLN A 306 3.17 5.02 -10.25
CA GLN A 306 4.20 4.04 -10.56
C GLN A 306 4.80 4.35 -11.93
N PHE A 307 6.12 4.47 -12.00
CA PHE A 307 6.81 4.76 -13.25
C PHE A 307 7.40 3.49 -13.90
N PRO A 308 7.64 3.50 -15.22
CA PRO A 308 8.34 2.42 -15.90
C PRO A 308 9.69 2.10 -15.25
N GLY A 309 9.93 0.80 -14.98
CA GLY A 309 11.17 0.32 -14.35
C GLY A 309 11.17 0.41 -12.82
N GLU A 310 10.11 0.94 -12.21
CA GLU A 310 9.89 0.93 -10.77
C GLU A 310 9.27 -0.41 -10.34
N SER A 311 9.80 -0.98 -9.26
CA SER A 311 9.24 -2.19 -8.65
C SER A 311 8.04 -1.84 -7.75
N THR A 312 7.68 -2.75 -6.85
CA THR A 312 6.69 -2.50 -5.79
C THR A 312 7.20 -1.56 -4.71
N GLN A 313 8.52 -1.29 -4.68
CA GLN A 313 9.19 -0.44 -3.70
C GLN A 313 9.49 0.93 -4.32
N ALA A 314 9.10 1.99 -3.61
CA ALA A 314 9.40 3.37 -3.98
C ALA A 314 10.20 4.06 -2.87
N VAL A 315 11.06 5.02 -3.20
CA VAL A 315 11.73 5.87 -2.22
C VAL A 315 11.07 7.25 -2.19
N ILE A 316 10.87 7.77 -0.99
CA ILE A 316 10.25 9.06 -0.73
C ILE A 316 11.20 9.83 0.17
N ARG A 317 11.34 11.13 -0.08
CA ARG A 317 12.11 12.00 0.79
C ARG A 317 11.36 12.18 2.10
N GLY A 318 12.04 11.89 3.18
CA GLY A 318 11.56 12.07 4.53
C GLY A 318 12.28 13.21 5.23
N ARG A 319 11.64 13.74 6.27
CA ARG A 319 12.26 14.67 7.20
C ARG A 319 11.81 14.37 8.62
N TRP A 320 12.78 14.29 9.51
CA TRP A 320 12.52 14.28 10.94
C TRP A 320 12.40 15.72 11.44
N TYR A 321 11.23 16.09 11.95
CA TYR A 321 10.94 17.51 12.23
C TYR A 321 11.83 18.09 13.34
N THR A 322 12.12 17.31 14.38
CA THR A 322 12.79 17.78 15.61
C THR A 322 14.19 18.35 15.35
N ASP A 323 14.96 17.71 14.47
CA ASP A 323 16.35 18.08 14.15
C ASP A 323 16.53 18.46 12.68
N ASN A 324 15.44 18.50 11.91
CA ASN A 324 15.43 18.77 10.47
C ASN A 324 16.32 17.81 9.67
N THR A 325 16.57 16.59 10.19
CA THR A 325 17.33 15.56 9.49
C THR A 325 16.55 15.06 8.28
N MET A 326 17.21 15.03 7.12
CA MET A 326 16.65 14.41 5.91
C MET A 326 16.81 12.89 5.98
N LEU A 327 15.76 12.17 5.60
CA LEU A 327 15.68 10.71 5.62
C LEU A 327 15.31 10.17 4.25
N TRP A 328 15.75 8.96 3.92
CA TRP A 328 15.23 8.16 2.81
C TRP A 328 14.23 7.14 3.33
N ILE A 329 12.95 7.40 3.08
CA ILE A 329 11.85 6.53 3.52
C ILE A 329 11.41 5.68 2.33
N TRP A 330 11.36 4.37 2.54
CA TRP A 330 10.93 3.40 1.54
C TRP A 330 9.47 3.07 1.72
N LEU A 331 8.70 3.13 0.63
CA LEU A 331 7.31 2.72 0.55
C LEU A 331 7.24 1.35 -0.10
N ASP A 332 6.67 0.38 0.61
CA ASP A 332 6.23 -0.89 0.05
C ASP A 332 4.77 -0.79 -0.36
N ARG A 333 4.50 -0.79 -1.68
CA ARG A 333 3.15 -0.65 -2.22
C ARG A 333 2.30 -1.90 -2.03
N VAL A 334 2.90 -3.08 -1.84
CA VAL A 334 2.17 -4.35 -1.66
C VAL A 334 1.72 -4.51 -0.22
N GLN A 335 2.62 -4.24 0.72
CA GLN A 335 2.34 -4.38 2.16
C GLN A 335 1.83 -3.08 2.79
N HIS A 336 1.83 -1.97 2.03
CA HIS A 336 1.38 -0.65 2.45
C HIS A 336 2.08 -0.15 3.71
N ARG A 337 3.41 -0.12 3.68
CA ARG A 337 4.25 0.29 4.81
C ARG A 337 5.38 1.22 4.39
N LEU A 338 5.73 2.12 5.29
CA LEU A 338 6.95 2.94 5.24
C LEU A 338 8.02 2.25 6.06
N TYR A 339 9.24 2.14 5.56
CA TYR A 339 10.36 1.47 6.22
C TYR A 339 11.70 2.04 5.72
N GLY A 340 12.82 1.57 6.26
CA GLY A 340 14.14 1.91 5.75
C GLY A 340 15.19 2.07 6.86
N PRO A 341 16.49 2.03 6.51
CA PRO A 341 17.57 2.16 7.48
C PRO A 341 17.51 3.51 8.23
N ASP A 342 17.33 4.63 7.51
CA ASP A 342 17.23 5.95 8.12
C ASP A 342 16.05 6.08 9.10
N LEU A 343 14.94 5.37 8.83
CA LEU A 343 13.78 5.36 9.70
C LEU A 343 14.03 4.49 10.94
N LEU A 344 14.65 3.33 10.77
CA LEU A 344 15.04 2.43 11.85
C LEU A 344 16.05 3.10 12.80
N ASP A 345 17.04 3.80 12.25
CA ASP A 345 18.02 4.56 13.04
C ASP A 345 17.32 5.63 13.89
N LYS A 346 16.31 6.33 13.36
CA LYS A 346 15.52 7.27 14.15
C LYS A 346 14.66 6.60 15.21
N PHE A 347 14.16 5.39 14.95
CA PHE A 347 13.39 4.61 15.94
C PHE A 347 14.24 4.04 17.06
N PHE A 348 15.56 3.88 16.86
CA PHE A 348 16.47 3.41 17.90
C PHE A 348 16.44 4.31 19.15
N ASP A 349 16.25 5.62 18.96
CA ASP A 349 16.18 6.60 20.05
C ASP A 349 14.75 6.83 20.58
N GLN A 350 13.75 6.04 20.14
CA GLN A 350 12.35 6.19 20.53
C GLN A 350 11.90 5.05 21.46
N ASP A 351 10.92 5.35 22.31
CA ASP A 351 10.35 4.39 23.25
C ASP A 351 9.00 3.86 22.78
N THR A 352 8.65 2.66 23.23
CA THR A 352 7.33 2.10 23.01
C THR A 352 6.28 2.99 23.68
N GLY A 353 5.24 3.38 22.94
CA GLY A 353 4.23 4.35 23.39
C GLY A 353 4.43 5.76 22.83
N ASP A 354 5.58 6.06 22.21
CA ASP A 354 5.81 7.32 21.53
C ASP A 354 4.83 7.54 20.38
N LYS A 355 4.31 8.76 20.29
CA LYS A 355 3.29 9.16 19.33
C LYS A 355 3.95 9.84 18.14
N LEU A 356 3.86 9.23 16.97
CA LEU A 356 4.31 9.82 15.71
C LEU A 356 3.13 10.37 14.91
N ARG A 357 3.18 11.68 14.64
CA ARG A 357 2.33 12.33 13.64
C ARG A 357 3.09 12.36 12.32
N ILE A 358 2.50 11.75 11.29
CA ILE A 358 3.05 11.67 9.95
C ILE A 358 2.27 12.63 9.06
N GLU A 359 2.98 13.47 8.33
CA GLU A 359 2.45 14.42 7.37
C GLU A 359 3.08 14.13 6.01
N TRP A 360 2.26 13.74 5.04
CA TRP A 360 2.72 13.36 3.72
C TRP A 360 2.15 14.33 2.68
N GLN A 361 3.06 14.96 1.93
CA GLN A 361 2.79 15.81 0.77
C GLN A 361 3.34 15.15 -0.50
N ALA A 362 3.03 15.68 -1.69
CA ALA A 362 3.43 15.06 -2.96
C ALA A 362 4.92 14.67 -3.04
N ASP A 363 5.82 15.49 -2.46
CA ASP A 363 7.26 15.33 -2.62
C ASP A 363 8.01 14.92 -1.35
N GLU A 364 7.38 15.00 -0.18
CA GLU A 364 8.04 14.83 1.13
C GLU A 364 7.11 14.27 2.21
N ILE A 365 7.67 13.42 3.08
CA ILE A 365 7.04 12.95 4.31
C ILE A 365 7.74 13.61 5.51
N THR A 366 6.99 14.31 6.34
CA THR A 366 7.48 14.86 7.60
C THR A 366 6.99 14.02 8.78
N LEU A 367 7.91 13.65 9.66
CA LEU A 367 7.67 12.86 10.87
C LEU A 367 7.83 13.77 12.10
N HIS A 368 6.77 13.84 12.92
CA HIS A 368 6.72 14.64 14.13
C HIS A 368 6.53 13.75 15.35
N LEU A 369 7.39 13.90 16.36
CA LEU A 369 7.16 13.33 17.68
C LEU A 369 6.13 14.20 18.42
N ALA A 370 4.94 13.67 18.66
CA ALA A 370 3.75 14.41 19.10
C ALA A 370 3.32 14.04 20.54
N GLY A 371 4.19 13.38 21.31
CA GLY A 371 3.98 13.01 22.71
C GLY A 371 4.28 11.54 22.99
N HIS A 372 3.96 11.09 24.20
CA HIS A 372 4.14 9.72 24.66
C HIS A 372 2.85 9.22 25.33
N SER A 373 2.59 7.91 25.27
CA SER A 373 1.44 7.26 25.89
C SER A 373 1.89 6.17 26.86
N ASP A 374 1.88 6.50 28.16
CA ASP A 374 2.22 5.58 29.24
C ASP A 374 1.33 4.32 29.22
N GLU A 375 0.07 4.43 28.78
CA GLU A 375 -0.85 3.30 28.69
C GLU A 375 -0.38 2.25 27.67
N ILE A 376 0.13 2.70 26.52
CA ILE A 376 0.64 1.82 25.46
C ILE A 376 2.00 1.25 25.86
N GLN A 377 2.84 2.07 26.48
CA GLN A 377 4.11 1.60 27.06
C GLN A 377 3.85 0.50 28.09
N GLN A 378 2.88 0.67 28.99
CA GLN A 378 2.50 -0.33 29.98
C GLN A 378 1.89 -1.58 29.34
N GLU A 379 1.05 -1.44 28.31
CA GLU A 379 0.50 -2.57 27.55
C GLU A 379 1.62 -3.41 26.92
N GLU A 380 2.59 -2.77 26.27
CA GLU A 380 3.68 -3.45 25.57
C GLU A 380 4.76 -3.97 26.54
N THR A 381 5.02 -3.28 27.66
CA THR A 381 5.90 -3.79 28.72
C THR A 381 5.37 -5.09 29.32
N ARG A 382 4.04 -5.21 29.50
CA ARG A 382 3.38 -6.48 29.91
C ARG A 382 3.53 -7.60 28.86
N LEU A 383 3.71 -7.25 27.58
CA LEU A 383 3.92 -8.21 26.50
C LEU A 383 5.39 -8.66 26.39
N ILE A 384 6.34 -7.82 26.84
CA ILE A 384 7.79 -8.07 26.77
C ILE A 384 8.32 -8.74 28.05
N ASP A 385 7.63 -8.65 29.19
CA ASP A 385 8.11 -9.25 30.43
C ASP A 385 7.99 -10.79 30.42
N ILE A 386 9.10 -11.44 30.07
CA ILE A 386 9.28 -12.89 30.06
C ILE A 386 9.15 -13.48 31.48
N GLU A 387 9.44 -12.72 32.54
CA GLU A 387 9.24 -13.14 33.93
C GLU A 387 7.77 -13.04 34.35
N GLU A 388 7.04 -12.01 33.95
CA GLU A 388 5.59 -11.88 34.17
C GLU A 388 4.79 -12.90 33.33
N LEU A 389 5.21 -13.18 32.09
CA LEU A 389 4.72 -14.30 31.28
C LEU A 389 5.07 -15.67 31.88
N LYS A 390 6.23 -15.83 32.54
CA LYS A 390 6.56 -17.03 33.33
C LYS A 390 5.66 -17.15 34.55
N GLN A 391 5.35 -16.05 35.25
CA GLN A 391 4.42 -16.04 36.38
C GLN A 391 2.97 -16.32 35.93
N LEU A 392 2.56 -15.87 34.75
CA LEU A 392 1.27 -16.24 34.14
C LEU A 392 1.24 -17.70 33.66
N ARG A 393 2.34 -18.23 33.11
CA ARG A 393 2.52 -19.64 32.72
C ARG A 393 2.53 -20.62 33.91
N LEU A 394 2.85 -20.14 35.11
CA LEU A 394 2.90 -20.93 36.34
C LEU A 394 1.84 -20.52 37.39
N GLY A 395 1.04 -19.50 37.11
CA GLY A 395 0.12 -18.88 38.07
C GLY A 395 -1.35 -19.02 37.70
N ILE A 396 -2.02 -17.89 37.50
CA ILE A 396 -3.48 -17.73 37.51
C ILE A 396 -4.18 -18.70 36.54
N GLY A 397 -3.70 -18.88 35.31
CA GLY A 397 -4.34 -19.79 34.33
C GLY A 397 -4.33 -21.27 34.75
N GLU A 398 -3.27 -21.73 35.41
CA GLU A 398 -3.16 -23.09 35.93
C GLU A 398 -4.01 -23.26 37.21
N ASN A 399 -4.10 -22.22 38.06
CA ASN A 399 -5.01 -22.19 39.20
C ASN A 399 -6.49 -22.25 38.73
N TYR A 400 -6.85 -21.50 37.69
CA TYR A 400 -8.16 -21.57 37.06
C TYR A 400 -8.45 -22.94 36.46
N ARG A 401 -7.48 -23.54 35.77
CA ARG A 401 -7.59 -24.90 35.21
C ARG A 401 -7.81 -25.94 36.31
N GLN A 402 -7.00 -25.91 37.37
CA GLN A 402 -7.13 -26.80 38.53
C GLN A 402 -8.47 -26.60 39.25
N THR A 403 -8.93 -25.35 39.36
CA THR A 403 -10.23 -25.02 39.94
C THR A 403 -11.38 -25.57 39.08
N ILE A 404 -11.33 -25.38 37.76
CA ILE A 404 -12.31 -25.94 36.82
C ILE A 404 -12.30 -27.47 36.87
N GLN A 405 -11.12 -28.09 36.89
CA GLN A 405 -10.95 -29.54 37.03
C GLN A 405 -11.55 -30.05 38.35
N ALA A 406 -11.32 -29.37 39.47
CA ALA A 406 -11.89 -29.73 40.77
C ALA A 406 -13.41 -29.57 40.82
N ILE A 407 -13.96 -28.52 40.22
CA ILE A 407 -15.41 -28.28 40.13
C ILE A 407 -16.08 -29.35 39.27
N LEU A 408 -15.50 -29.66 38.11
CA LEU A 408 -16.06 -30.65 37.18
C LEU A 408 -15.88 -32.08 37.70
N ALA A 409 -14.81 -32.38 38.45
CA ALA A 409 -14.61 -33.68 39.08
C ALA A 409 -15.62 -33.92 40.22
N ALA A 410 -16.05 -32.86 40.91
CA ALA A 410 -17.09 -32.92 41.93
C ALA A 410 -18.52 -33.02 41.36
N ALA A 411 -18.70 -32.82 40.04
CA ALA A 411 -19.99 -32.84 39.36
C ALA A 411 -20.01 -33.90 38.23
N PRO A 412 -20.13 -35.21 38.56
CA PRO A 412 -20.04 -36.30 37.59
C PRO A 412 -21.12 -36.25 36.48
N GLN A 413 -22.24 -35.58 36.74
CA GLN A 413 -23.31 -35.33 35.77
C GLN A 413 -22.98 -34.26 34.71
N GLY A 414 -21.83 -33.59 34.83
CA GLY A 414 -21.41 -32.48 33.97
C GLY A 414 -22.19 -31.19 34.24
N LEU A 415 -21.54 -30.05 33.98
CA LEU A 415 -22.11 -28.72 34.23
C LEU A 415 -22.36 -27.97 32.92
N LEU A 416 -23.44 -27.18 32.89
CA LEU A 416 -23.65 -26.23 31.80
C LEU A 416 -22.60 -25.11 31.92
N PHE A 417 -22.19 -24.56 30.78
CA PHE A 417 -21.17 -23.50 30.74
C PHE A 417 -21.50 -22.32 31.66
N ARG A 418 -22.76 -21.86 31.68
CA ARG A 418 -23.21 -20.76 32.55
C ARG A 418 -23.08 -21.07 34.04
N GLU A 419 -23.33 -22.31 34.43
CA GLU A 419 -23.21 -22.79 35.81
C GLU A 419 -21.74 -22.86 36.22
N LEU A 420 -20.88 -23.35 35.33
CA LEU A 420 -19.44 -23.40 35.54
C LEU A 420 -18.84 -22.00 35.73
N VAL A 421 -19.19 -21.03 34.88
CA VAL A 421 -18.72 -19.63 35.02
C VAL A 421 -19.15 -19.04 36.36
N ARG A 422 -20.40 -19.29 36.78
CA ARG A 422 -20.91 -18.83 38.08
C ARG A 422 -20.12 -19.44 39.24
N ILE A 423 -19.97 -20.76 39.28
CA ILE A 423 -19.29 -21.47 40.38
C ILE A 423 -17.80 -21.10 40.44
N VAL A 424 -17.14 -20.93 39.29
CA VAL A 424 -15.75 -20.48 39.22
C VAL A 424 -15.61 -19.05 39.77
N SER A 425 -16.55 -18.16 39.45
CA SER A 425 -16.55 -16.77 39.96
C SER A 425 -16.83 -16.68 41.46
N GLU A 426 -17.78 -17.49 41.96
CA GLU A 426 -18.07 -17.60 43.40
C GLU A 426 -16.87 -18.13 44.19
N ARG A 427 -16.15 -19.11 43.63
CA ARG A 427 -15.01 -19.76 44.30
C ARG A 427 -13.74 -18.91 44.30
N GLN A 428 -13.53 -18.09 43.27
CA GLN A 428 -12.35 -17.23 43.12
C GLN A 428 -12.55 -15.82 43.71
N GLN A 429 -13.75 -15.52 44.22
CA GLN A 429 -14.10 -14.24 44.88
C GLN A 429 -13.87 -12.99 44.02
N HIS A 430 -13.88 -13.13 42.69
CA HIS A 430 -13.82 -12.02 41.75
C HIS A 430 -14.56 -12.38 40.45
N PRO A 431 -15.05 -11.40 39.67
CA PRO A 431 -15.72 -11.68 38.41
C PRO A 431 -14.74 -12.31 37.42
N VAL A 432 -15.12 -13.45 36.85
CA VAL A 432 -14.29 -14.21 35.91
C VAL A 432 -14.84 -14.04 34.50
N SER A 433 -13.96 -13.70 33.57
CA SER A 433 -14.34 -13.56 32.16
C SER A 433 -14.80 -14.90 31.59
N SER A 434 -16.04 -14.92 31.08
CA SER A 434 -16.59 -16.08 30.35
C SER A 434 -15.69 -16.50 29.19
N ARG A 435 -14.98 -15.55 28.57
CA ARG A 435 -14.09 -15.81 27.44
C ARG A 435 -12.84 -16.59 27.88
N SER A 436 -12.28 -16.27 29.05
CA SER A 436 -11.12 -16.97 29.62
C SER A 436 -11.44 -18.41 29.99
N ILE A 437 -12.63 -18.66 30.57
CA ILE A 437 -13.08 -20.02 30.89
C ILE A 437 -13.28 -20.85 29.60
N ARG A 438 -13.84 -20.27 28.52
CA ARG A 438 -13.93 -20.97 27.23
C ARG A 438 -12.57 -21.31 26.64
N ALA A 439 -11.62 -20.38 26.71
CA ALA A 439 -10.27 -20.62 26.21
C ALA A 439 -9.57 -21.76 26.97
N LEU A 440 -9.71 -21.80 28.30
CA LEU A 440 -9.15 -22.87 29.13
C LEU A 440 -9.80 -24.24 28.88
N LEU A 441 -11.13 -24.26 28.67
CA LEU A 441 -11.86 -25.48 28.34
C LEU A 441 -11.53 -26.02 26.95
N ALA A 442 -11.22 -25.13 26.00
CA ALA A 442 -10.84 -25.50 24.63
C ALA A 442 -9.37 -25.92 24.52
N ALA A 443 -8.48 -25.31 25.30
CA ALA A 443 -7.04 -25.61 25.32
C ALA A 443 -6.69 -26.80 26.23
N GLY A 444 -7.47 -27.05 27.29
CA GLY A 444 -7.37 -28.24 28.12
C GLY A 444 -8.18 -29.41 27.53
N THR A 445 -7.78 -30.65 27.81
CA THR A 445 -8.46 -31.86 27.32
C THR A 445 -9.78 -32.18 28.05
N PHE A 446 -10.57 -31.15 28.37
CA PHE A 446 -11.90 -31.29 28.99
C PHE A 446 -12.90 -31.87 27.98
N LEU A 447 -13.85 -32.67 28.46
CA LEU A 447 -14.84 -33.31 27.60
C LEU A 447 -16.11 -32.47 27.52
N HIS A 448 -16.68 -32.35 26.32
CA HIS A 448 -17.95 -31.66 26.08
C HIS A 448 -18.94 -32.63 25.42
N HIS A 449 -20.06 -32.92 26.09
CA HIS A 449 -21.11 -33.80 25.59
C HIS A 449 -22.48 -33.29 26.02
N GLN A 450 -23.46 -33.32 25.11
CA GLN A 450 -24.85 -32.89 25.36
C GLN A 450 -24.97 -31.48 25.99
N GLY A 451 -24.11 -30.55 25.57
CA GLY A 451 -24.09 -29.17 26.06
C GLY A 451 -23.51 -28.98 27.47
N ARG A 452 -22.92 -30.03 28.04
CA ARG A 452 -22.31 -30.04 29.38
C ARG A 452 -20.82 -30.32 29.29
N TRP A 453 -20.07 -29.72 30.20
CA TRP A 453 -18.63 -29.91 30.36
C TRP A 453 -18.35 -30.90 31.48
N TYR A 454 -17.33 -31.72 31.29
CA TYR A 454 -16.86 -32.74 32.23
C TYR A 454 -15.36 -32.59 32.46
N ALA A 455 -14.90 -33.11 33.60
CA ALA A 455 -13.48 -33.09 33.96
C ALA A 455 -12.64 -33.85 32.93
N ALA A 456 -11.39 -33.42 32.75
CA ALA A 456 -10.45 -34.15 31.92
C ALA A 456 -10.14 -35.52 32.58
N PRO A 457 -10.10 -36.63 31.83
CA PRO A 457 -9.85 -37.97 32.37
C PRO A 457 -8.43 -38.15 32.92
N ASN A 458 -7.45 -37.38 32.43
CA ASN A 458 -6.11 -37.31 32.97
C ASN A 458 -5.66 -35.85 33.14
N ASP A 459 -5.62 -35.38 34.39
CA ASP A 459 -5.25 -34.02 34.76
C ASP A 459 -3.85 -33.64 34.25
N LYS A 460 -2.90 -34.57 34.29
CA LYS A 460 -1.52 -34.34 33.83
C LYS A 460 -1.42 -34.17 32.31
N ASP A 461 -2.20 -34.92 31.55
CA ASP A 461 -2.23 -34.79 30.09
C ASP A 461 -2.94 -33.50 29.65
N SER A 462 -3.96 -33.07 30.41
CA SER A 462 -4.63 -31.79 30.17
C SER A 462 -3.71 -30.58 30.43
N ALA A 463 -2.90 -30.64 31.49
CA ALA A 463 -1.90 -29.63 31.78
C ALA A 463 -0.78 -29.63 30.73
N ARG A 464 -0.39 -30.81 30.24
CA ARG A 464 0.61 -30.96 29.17
C ARG A 464 0.08 -30.43 27.83
N ALA A 465 -1.17 -30.71 27.48
CA ALA A 465 -1.81 -30.22 26.26
C ALA A 465 -1.99 -28.70 26.28
N LEU A 466 -2.38 -28.13 27.43
CA LEU A 466 -2.45 -26.69 27.63
C LEU A 466 -1.07 -26.03 27.53
N ARG A 467 -0.03 -26.66 28.11
CA ARG A 467 1.35 -26.16 27.96
C ARG A 467 1.86 -26.30 26.52
N ALA A 468 1.51 -27.37 25.80
CA ALA A 468 1.92 -27.60 24.42
C ALA A 468 1.27 -26.61 23.45
N THR A 469 -0.05 -26.37 23.57
CA THR A 469 -0.78 -25.36 22.78
C THR A 469 -0.27 -23.94 23.05
N LEU A 470 0.19 -23.64 24.26
CA LEU A 470 0.81 -22.36 24.62
C LEU A 470 2.30 -22.26 24.21
N ILE A 471 2.96 -23.37 23.86
CA ILE A 471 4.32 -23.40 23.32
C ILE A 471 4.29 -23.27 21.78
N GLU A 472 3.31 -23.90 21.13
CA GLU A 472 3.10 -23.78 19.67
C GLU A 472 2.75 -22.36 19.24
N THR A 473 2.18 -21.53 20.11
CA THR A 473 1.90 -20.11 19.83
C THR A 473 3.13 -19.20 19.87
N LEU A 474 4.32 -19.71 20.23
CA LEU A 474 5.52 -18.89 20.45
C LEU A 474 6.78 -19.33 19.68
N VAL A 475 6.70 -20.36 18.85
CA VAL A 475 7.83 -20.76 17.99
C VAL A 475 7.33 -21.01 16.56
N PRO A 476 7.87 -20.30 15.54
CA PRO A 476 7.43 -20.46 14.17
C PRO A 476 7.67 -21.90 13.67
N PRO A 477 6.75 -22.45 12.84
CA PRO A 477 6.98 -23.73 12.19
C PRO A 477 7.93 -23.53 11.01
N GLU A 478 9.24 -23.71 11.23
CA GLU A 478 10.16 -23.90 10.11
C GLU A 478 10.37 -25.38 9.81
N GLN A 479 10.30 -25.64 8.51
CA GLN A 479 10.49 -26.88 7.78
C GLN A 479 11.36 -27.94 8.49
N SER A 480 10.75 -29.06 8.84
CA SER A 480 11.49 -30.31 9.04
C SER A 480 10.70 -31.49 8.48
N THR A 481 10.73 -31.63 7.15
CA THR A 481 10.53 -32.93 6.53
C THR A 481 11.77 -33.79 6.85
N HIS A 482 11.55 -34.86 7.61
CA HIS A 482 12.46 -35.99 7.87
C HIS A 482 13.53 -35.87 8.98
N ALA A 483 13.12 -35.62 10.22
CA ALA A 483 13.87 -36.06 11.40
C ALA A 483 12.92 -36.69 12.43
N THR A 484 13.38 -37.68 13.19
CA THR A 484 12.56 -38.27 14.25
C THR A 484 12.35 -37.28 15.40
N HIS A 485 11.19 -37.32 16.05
CA HIS A 485 10.79 -36.36 17.09
C HIS A 485 11.83 -36.22 18.22
N SER A 486 12.58 -37.27 18.54
CA SER A 486 13.66 -37.24 19.53
C SER A 486 14.89 -36.47 19.07
N GLU A 487 15.28 -36.60 17.80
CA GLU A 487 16.42 -35.86 17.22
C GLU A 487 16.11 -34.38 17.09
N TYR A 488 14.87 -34.06 16.73
CA TYR A 488 14.37 -32.68 16.69
C TYR A 488 14.43 -32.03 18.08
N VAL A 489 13.95 -32.71 19.13
CA VAL A 489 14.01 -32.19 20.51
C VAL A 489 15.47 -32.04 20.99
N HIS A 490 16.34 -33.01 20.67
CA HIS A 490 17.72 -32.96 21.13
C HIS A 490 18.52 -31.82 20.46
N THR A 491 18.35 -31.64 19.15
CA THR A 491 18.96 -30.54 18.38
C THR A 491 18.46 -29.18 18.90
N ARG A 492 17.18 -29.09 19.26
CA ARG A 492 16.53 -27.88 19.76
C ARG A 492 16.97 -27.51 21.19
N VAL A 493 17.19 -28.49 22.06
CA VAL A 493 17.76 -28.27 23.40
C VAL A 493 19.21 -27.80 23.31
N ASN A 494 20.00 -28.37 22.39
CA ASN A 494 21.40 -27.97 22.21
C ASN A 494 21.54 -26.53 21.67
N ALA A 495 20.68 -26.10 20.75
CA ALA A 495 20.68 -24.72 20.25
C ALA A 495 20.35 -23.69 21.36
N ILE A 496 19.40 -24.01 22.24
CA ILE A 496 19.06 -23.17 23.39
C ILE A 496 20.24 -23.08 24.37
N TYR A 497 20.90 -24.22 24.66
CA TYR A 497 22.08 -24.24 25.51
C TYR A 497 23.23 -23.40 24.93
N GLN A 498 23.49 -23.49 23.63
CA GLN A 498 24.53 -22.69 22.98
C GLN A 498 24.23 -21.19 23.08
N ARG A 499 22.99 -20.79 22.81
CA ARG A 499 22.61 -19.36 22.85
C ARG A 499 22.63 -18.79 24.27
N LEU A 500 22.21 -19.56 25.26
CA LEU A 500 22.35 -19.16 26.67
C LEU A 500 23.82 -19.04 27.06
N THR A 501 24.67 -19.96 26.60
CA THR A 501 26.12 -19.90 26.89
C THR A 501 26.75 -18.64 26.29
N GLU A 502 26.42 -18.30 25.04
CA GLU A 502 26.86 -17.04 24.40
C GLU A 502 26.41 -15.80 25.19
N ILE A 503 25.14 -15.74 25.59
CA ILE A 503 24.61 -14.63 26.40
C ILE A 503 25.33 -14.53 27.74
N THR A 504 25.60 -15.67 28.39
CA THR A 504 26.31 -15.68 29.68
C THR A 504 27.77 -15.24 29.52
N GLN A 505 28.39 -15.55 28.38
CA GLN A 505 29.74 -15.11 28.04
C GLN A 505 29.78 -13.59 27.79
N LEU A 506 28.84 -13.07 26.98
CA LEU A 506 28.70 -11.64 26.71
C LEU A 506 28.43 -10.82 27.99
N LEU A 507 27.71 -11.39 28.96
CA LEU A 507 27.45 -10.78 30.26
C LEU A 507 28.64 -10.86 31.23
N ARG A 508 29.59 -11.78 31.01
CA ARG A 508 30.84 -11.85 31.79
C ARG A 508 31.91 -10.95 31.22
N ASP A 509 31.94 -10.78 29.91
CA ASP A 509 32.91 -9.93 29.21
C ASP A 509 32.54 -8.43 29.31
N SER A 510 31.34 -8.11 29.81
CA SER A 510 30.82 -6.75 30.04
C SER A 510 30.93 -6.26 31.50
N VAL A 511 31.61 -7.01 32.37
CA VAL A 511 31.98 -6.65 33.76
C VAL A 511 33.49 -6.66 33.87
#